data_AF-A0A2D5WLL8-F1
#
_entry.id   AF-A0A2D5WLL8-F1
#
_cell.length_a   1.000
_cell.length_b   1.000
_cell.length_c   1.000
_cell.angle_alpha   90.00
_cell.angle_beta   90.00
_cell.angle_gamma   90.00
#
_symmetry.space_group_name_H-M   'P 1'
#
loop_
_entity.id
_entity.type
_entity.pdbx_description
1 polymer ?
#
loop_
_entity_poly.entity_id
_entity_poly.type
_entity_poly.pdbx_seq_one_letter_code
_entity_poly.pdbx_strand_id
1 'polypeptide(L)'
;MNKLILKARRAIRFLFYKDLQIDNQIKISNILNDDELESLFWRMSKADRHHSFEVLNRTEKYTQKEHLLKLSLIHDIGKSISEYSWLFRIFTELKIITNRKAFNYLNHEDIGYDLLKENISNDNISKYYFDNLLTAKNEILYKTDF
;
A
#
# COMPACT_ATOMS: atom_id res chain seq x y z
N MET A 1 -2.85 13.38 -17.86
CA MET A 1 -1.39 13.35 -17.59
C MET A 1 -0.90 11.94 -17.86
N ASN A 2 0.16 11.74 -18.65
CA ASN A 2 0.59 10.41 -19.09
C ASN A 2 0.96 9.54 -17.86
N LYS A 3 0.44 8.30 -17.75
CA LYS A 3 0.59 7.42 -16.55
C LYS A 3 2.05 7.28 -16.12
N LEU A 4 2.96 7.29 -17.09
CA LEU A 4 4.41 7.28 -16.91
C LEU A 4 4.94 8.50 -16.14
N ILE A 5 4.44 9.71 -16.42
CA ILE A 5 4.88 10.96 -15.77
C ILE A 5 4.48 10.97 -14.29
N LEU A 6 3.26 10.51 -13.98
CA LEU A 6 2.80 10.38 -12.60
C LEU A 6 3.68 9.38 -11.83
N LYS A 7 3.95 8.22 -12.43
CA LYS A 7 4.87 7.22 -11.87
C LYS A 7 6.27 7.79 -11.66
N ALA A 8 6.87 8.45 -12.66
CA ALA A 8 8.18 9.07 -12.54
C ALA A 8 8.25 10.14 -11.42
N ARG A 9 7.21 10.98 -11.27
CA ARG A 9 7.14 11.96 -10.17
C ARG A 9 7.10 11.31 -8.80
N ARG A 10 6.28 10.27 -8.60
CA ARG A 10 6.27 9.48 -7.33
C ARG A 10 7.65 8.90 -7.05
N ALA A 11 8.25 8.40 -8.11
CA ALA A 11 9.53 7.75 -8.04
C ALA A 11 10.62 8.76 -7.62
N ILE A 12 10.59 10.01 -8.09
CA ILE A 12 11.48 11.08 -7.58
C ILE A 12 11.17 11.43 -6.12
N ARG A 13 9.89 11.54 -5.72
CA ARG A 13 9.51 11.78 -4.31
C ARG A 13 10.03 10.68 -3.38
N PHE A 14 10.18 9.44 -3.87
CA PHE A 14 10.76 8.31 -3.15
C PHE A 14 12.10 8.66 -2.48
N LEU A 15 12.92 9.49 -3.15
CA LEU A 15 14.26 9.88 -2.69
C LEU A 15 14.23 10.84 -1.48
N PHE A 16 13.09 11.45 -1.19
CA PHE A 16 12.96 12.51 -0.18
C PHE A 16 12.00 12.17 0.95
N TYR A 17 11.47 10.94 1.01
CA TYR A 17 10.60 10.57 2.14
C TYR A 17 11.38 10.55 3.44
N LYS A 18 10.89 11.34 4.40
CA LYS A 18 11.34 11.35 5.79
C LYS A 18 10.52 10.35 6.59
N ASP A 19 10.78 10.19 7.88
CA ASP A 19 9.86 9.47 8.75
C ASP A 19 8.52 10.22 8.87
N LEU A 20 7.42 9.49 9.08
CA LEU A 20 6.11 10.09 9.32
C LEU A 20 6.16 10.90 10.63
N GLN A 21 5.54 12.07 10.66
CA GLN A 21 5.39 12.85 11.90
C GLN A 21 4.59 12.07 12.94
N ILE A 22 4.88 12.29 14.22
CA ILE A 22 4.25 11.55 15.34
C ILE A 22 2.72 11.60 15.25
N ASP A 23 2.14 12.77 14.97
CA ASP A 23 0.68 12.92 14.84
C ASP A 23 0.09 12.04 13.73
N ASN A 24 0.82 11.86 12.62
CA ASN A 24 0.41 10.96 11.54
C ASN A 24 0.51 9.49 11.96
N GLN A 25 1.53 9.13 12.75
CA GLN A 25 1.68 7.77 13.27
C GLN A 25 0.54 7.43 14.23
N ILE A 26 0.18 8.35 15.13
CA ILE A 26 -0.96 8.21 16.05
C ILE A 26 -2.26 8.04 15.25
N LYS A 27 -2.47 8.86 14.21
CA LYS A 27 -3.65 8.73 13.34
C LYS A 27 -3.71 7.37 12.66
N ILE A 28 -2.59 6.86 12.15
CA ILE A 28 -2.51 5.53 11.52
C ILE A 28 -2.88 4.44 12.52
N SER A 29 -2.27 4.45 13.71
CA SER A 29 -2.55 3.48 14.77
C SER A 29 -4.03 3.49 15.17
N ASN A 30 -4.63 4.67 15.33
CA ASN A 30 -6.06 4.82 15.63
C ASN A 30 -6.98 4.26 14.53
N ILE A 31 -6.60 4.38 13.25
CA ILE A 31 -7.42 3.88 12.14
C ILE A 31 -7.27 2.37 11.99
N LEU A 32 -6.07 1.83 12.16
CA LEU A 32 -5.84 0.39 12.12
C LEU A 32 -6.48 -0.30 13.33
N ASN A 33 -6.30 0.27 14.53
CA ASN A 33 -6.88 -0.18 15.79
C ASN A 33 -6.73 -1.71 15.98
N ASP A 34 -5.56 -2.23 15.62
CA ASP A 34 -5.26 -3.65 15.56
C ASP A 34 -3.74 -3.82 15.44
N ASP A 35 -3.12 -4.45 16.45
CA ASP A 35 -1.66 -4.58 16.54
C ASP A 35 -1.07 -5.47 15.43
N GLU A 36 -1.82 -6.47 14.95
CA GLU A 36 -1.38 -7.38 13.88
C GLU A 36 -1.33 -6.60 12.55
N LEU A 37 -2.36 -5.81 12.26
CA LEU A 37 -2.39 -4.90 11.10
C LEU A 37 -1.31 -3.83 11.20
N GLU A 38 -1.14 -3.24 12.39
CA GLU A 38 -0.14 -2.21 12.64
C GLU A 38 1.28 -2.76 12.41
N SER A 39 1.56 -3.99 12.86
CA SER A 39 2.82 -4.68 12.60
C SER A 39 3.10 -4.82 11.10
N LEU A 40 2.10 -5.23 10.30
CA LEU A 40 2.25 -5.36 8.84
C LEU A 40 2.49 -4.01 8.17
N PHE A 41 1.77 -2.97 8.59
CA PHE A 41 1.95 -1.62 8.07
C PHE A 41 3.38 -1.10 8.32
N TRP A 42 3.90 -1.29 9.54
CA TRP A 42 5.22 -0.77 9.90
C TRP A 42 6.39 -1.51 9.24
N ARG A 43 6.17 -2.74 8.75
CA ARG A 43 7.17 -3.48 7.94
C ARG A 43 7.37 -2.90 6.53
N MET A 44 6.44 -2.07 6.04
CA MET A 44 6.59 -1.43 4.74
C MET A 44 7.73 -0.42 4.72
N SER A 45 8.32 -0.21 3.54
CA SER A 45 9.33 0.83 3.33
C SER A 45 8.78 2.20 3.73
N LYS A 46 9.67 3.14 4.12
CA LYS A 46 9.26 4.51 4.49
C LYS A 46 8.38 5.15 3.42
N ALA A 47 8.76 4.98 2.15
CA ALA A 47 8.04 5.54 1.04
C ALA A 47 6.65 4.93 0.85
N ASP A 48 6.50 3.62 1.02
CA ASP A 48 5.20 2.95 0.92
C ASP A 48 4.28 3.35 2.08
N ARG A 49 4.82 3.51 3.31
CA ARG A 49 4.06 4.06 4.44
C ARG A 49 3.55 5.47 4.19
N HIS A 50 4.39 6.34 3.62
CA HIS A 50 3.98 7.67 3.21
C HIS A 50 2.92 7.65 2.11
N HIS A 51 3.12 6.80 1.09
CA HIS A 51 2.13 6.62 0.02
C HIS A 51 0.78 6.21 0.59
N SER A 52 0.74 5.15 1.40
CA SER A 52 -0.46 4.70 2.10
C SER A 52 -1.12 5.78 2.94
N PHE A 53 -0.34 6.60 3.65
CA PHE A 53 -0.89 7.73 4.41
C PHE A 53 -1.47 8.84 3.49
N GLU A 54 -0.84 9.12 2.36
CA GLU A 54 -1.38 10.03 1.35
C GLU A 54 -2.68 9.47 0.74
N VAL A 55 -2.74 8.17 0.47
CA VAL A 55 -3.97 7.49 0.00
C VAL A 55 -5.06 7.62 1.05
N LEU A 56 -4.77 7.34 2.33
CA LEU A 56 -5.72 7.52 3.43
C LEU A 56 -6.31 8.94 3.45
N ASN A 57 -5.47 9.97 3.50
CA ASN A 57 -5.94 11.36 3.56
C ASN A 57 -6.77 11.77 2.33
N ARG A 58 -6.59 11.08 1.20
CA ARG A 58 -7.43 11.27 0.01
C ARG A 58 -8.74 10.50 0.14
N THR A 59 -8.71 9.25 0.60
CA THR A 59 -9.87 8.39 0.84
C THR A 59 -10.84 9.02 1.84
N GLU A 60 -10.34 9.61 2.92
CA GLU A 60 -11.16 10.31 3.94
C GLU A 60 -12.01 11.45 3.36
N LYS A 61 -11.58 12.05 2.25
CA LYS A 61 -12.36 13.11 1.57
C LYS A 61 -13.61 12.55 0.86
N TYR A 62 -13.65 11.25 0.61
CA TYR A 62 -14.74 10.57 -0.12
C TYR A 62 -15.57 9.64 0.77
N THR A 63 -15.02 9.13 1.87
CA THR A 63 -15.71 8.18 2.74
C THR A 63 -15.22 8.28 4.19
N GLN A 64 -16.04 7.78 5.11
CA GLN A 64 -15.70 7.57 6.52
C GLN A 64 -15.86 6.09 6.93
N LYS A 65 -16.00 5.19 5.96
CA LYS A 65 -16.13 3.75 6.21
C LYS A 65 -14.81 3.18 6.73
N GLU A 66 -14.79 2.74 7.97
CA GLU A 66 -13.61 2.22 8.68
C GLU A 66 -12.82 1.20 7.86
N HIS A 67 -13.49 0.16 7.33
CA HIS A 67 -12.81 -0.89 6.54
C HIS A 67 -12.09 -0.33 5.30
N LEU A 68 -12.63 0.70 4.65
CA LEU A 68 -11.99 1.30 3.47
C LEU A 68 -10.81 2.20 3.86
N LEU A 69 -10.89 2.88 5.02
CA LEU A 69 -9.78 3.64 5.57
C LEU A 69 -8.63 2.71 5.99
N LYS A 70 -8.94 1.60 6.68
CA LYS A 70 -7.97 0.53 6.97
C LYS A 70 -7.34 -0.01 5.70
N LEU A 71 -8.17 -0.36 4.71
CA LEU A 71 -7.70 -0.88 3.42
C LEU A 71 -6.75 0.10 2.72
N SER A 72 -7.02 1.40 2.80
CA SER A 72 -6.13 2.41 2.21
C SER A 72 -4.73 2.46 2.82
N LEU A 73 -4.60 2.10 4.10
CA LEU A 73 -3.30 2.00 4.76
C LEU A 73 -2.56 0.72 4.36
N ILE A 74 -3.29 -0.39 4.25
CA ILE A 74 -2.69 -1.71 4.06
C ILE A 74 -2.64 -2.21 2.62
N HIS A 75 -3.19 -1.48 1.64
CA HIS A 75 -3.26 -1.95 0.24
C HIS A 75 -1.90 -2.41 -0.33
N ASP A 76 -0.83 -1.76 0.11
CA ASP A 76 0.54 -1.97 -0.37
C ASP A 76 1.40 -2.90 0.51
N ILE A 77 0.85 -3.54 1.55
CA ILE A 77 1.65 -4.33 2.52
C ILE A 77 2.44 -5.49 1.89
N GLY A 78 1.99 -6.06 0.77
CA GLY A 78 2.75 -7.10 0.07
C GLY A 78 4.10 -6.61 -0.46
N LYS A 79 4.33 -5.29 -0.57
CA LYS A 79 5.65 -4.73 -0.89
C LYS A 79 6.65 -4.88 0.25
N SER A 80 6.23 -5.27 1.46
CA SER A 80 7.11 -5.45 2.63
C SER A 80 8.02 -6.68 2.54
N ILE A 81 7.73 -7.65 1.66
CA ILE A 81 8.53 -8.89 1.57
C ILE A 81 9.92 -8.70 0.96
N SER A 82 10.20 -7.54 0.36
CA SER A 82 11.49 -7.25 -0.26
C SER A 82 11.75 -5.76 -0.39
N GLU A 83 13.02 -5.39 -0.40
CA GLU A 83 13.43 -4.02 -0.68
C GLU A 83 13.33 -3.71 -2.18
N TYR A 84 12.33 -2.92 -2.57
CA TYR A 84 12.14 -2.47 -3.94
C TYR A 84 12.68 -1.06 -4.13
N SER A 85 13.96 -0.95 -4.50
CA SER A 85 14.58 0.35 -4.77
C SER A 85 13.86 1.10 -5.90
N TRP A 86 13.99 2.42 -5.88
CA TRP A 86 13.38 3.30 -6.88
C TRP A 86 13.67 2.87 -8.33
N LEU A 87 14.94 2.66 -8.67
CA LEU A 87 15.36 2.21 -10.01
C LEU A 87 14.76 0.84 -10.35
N PHE A 88 14.71 -0.07 -9.39
CA PHE A 88 14.13 -1.40 -9.59
C PHE A 88 12.64 -1.30 -9.96
N ARG A 89 11.87 -0.46 -9.24
CA ARG A 89 10.45 -0.23 -9.53
C ARG A 89 10.24 0.30 -10.95
N ILE A 90 11.03 1.30 -11.36
CA ILE A 90 10.96 1.86 -12.72
C ILE A 90 11.27 0.80 -13.78
N PHE A 91 12.38 0.08 -13.64
CA PHE A 91 12.79 -0.90 -14.64
C PHE A 91 11.85 -2.12 -14.69
N THR A 92 11.26 -2.50 -13.56
CA THR A 92 10.22 -3.54 -13.51
C THR A 92 8.96 -3.10 -14.25
N GLU A 93 8.49 -1.88 -14.01
CA GLU A 93 7.31 -1.30 -14.69
C GLU A 93 7.51 -1.14 -16.20
N LEU A 94 8.74 -0.85 -16.62
CA LEU A 94 9.14 -0.80 -18.04
C LEU A 94 9.37 -2.19 -18.65
N LYS A 95 9.16 -3.28 -17.89
CA LYS A 95 9.43 -4.68 -18.29
C LYS A 95 10.88 -4.95 -18.70
N ILE A 96 11.82 -4.14 -18.22
CA ILE A 96 13.27 -4.34 -18.41
C ILE A 96 13.80 -5.41 -17.45
N ILE A 97 13.32 -5.40 -16.20
CA ILE A 97 13.62 -6.45 -15.22
C ILE A 97 12.40 -7.38 -15.11
N THR A 98 12.61 -8.69 -15.30
CA THR A 98 11.53 -9.70 -15.36
C THR A 98 11.79 -10.92 -14.46
N ASN A 99 12.64 -10.78 -13.46
CA ASN A 99 12.96 -11.87 -12.52
C ASN A 99 11.85 -12.09 -11.46
N ARG A 100 12.03 -13.10 -10.59
CA ARG A 100 11.07 -13.42 -9.51
C ARG A 100 10.78 -12.22 -8.59
N LYS A 101 11.78 -11.40 -8.30
CA LYS A 101 11.59 -10.19 -7.48
C LYS A 101 10.67 -9.19 -8.19
N ALA A 102 10.79 -9.04 -9.51
CA ALA A 102 9.94 -8.18 -10.31
C ALA A 102 8.51 -8.73 -10.39
N PHE A 103 8.37 -10.05 -10.54
CA PHE A 103 7.07 -10.72 -10.43
C PHE A 103 6.39 -10.44 -9.08
N ASN A 104 7.12 -10.60 -7.97
CA ASN A 104 6.59 -10.32 -6.64
C ASN A 104 6.18 -8.84 -6.48
N TYR A 105 6.97 -7.91 -7.02
CA TYR A 105 6.61 -6.48 -6.99
C TYR A 105 5.30 -6.20 -7.74
N LEU A 106 5.11 -6.80 -8.91
CA LEU A 106 3.91 -6.60 -9.72
C LEU A 106 2.67 -7.24 -9.09
N ASN A 107 2.82 -8.37 -8.41
CA ASN A 107 1.73 -9.11 -7.74
C ASN A 107 1.71 -8.86 -6.22
N HIS A 108 2.13 -7.66 -5.78
CA HIS A 108 2.17 -7.33 -4.36
C HIS A 108 0.77 -7.31 -3.70
N GLU A 109 -0.30 -7.11 -4.46
CA GLU A 109 -1.67 -7.19 -3.91
C GLU A 109 -2.00 -8.64 -3.47
N ASP A 110 -1.70 -9.64 -4.29
CA ASP A 110 -1.89 -11.05 -3.94
C ASP A 110 -1.03 -11.45 -2.74
N ILE A 111 0.24 -11.04 -2.73
CA ILE A 111 1.15 -11.26 -1.60
C ILE A 111 0.64 -10.55 -0.34
N GLY A 112 0.05 -9.36 -0.48
CA GLY A 112 -0.56 -8.64 0.63
C GLY A 112 -1.73 -9.42 1.23
N TYR A 113 -2.57 -10.02 0.39
CA TYR A 113 -3.64 -10.91 0.84
C TYR A 113 -3.09 -12.13 1.59
N ASP A 114 -2.07 -12.79 1.05
CA ASP A 114 -1.42 -13.94 1.72
C ASP A 114 -0.84 -13.54 3.09
N LEU A 115 -0.17 -12.40 3.18
CA LEU A 115 0.35 -11.87 4.44
C LEU A 115 -0.76 -11.63 5.47
N LEU A 116 -1.92 -11.11 5.05
CA LEU A 116 -3.06 -10.94 5.96
C LEU A 116 -3.54 -12.29 6.48
N LYS A 117 -3.69 -13.31 5.62
CA LYS A 117 -4.15 -14.63 6.08
C LYS A 117 -3.17 -15.32 7.02
N GLU A 118 -1.87 -15.11 6.82
CA GLU A 118 -0.82 -15.74 7.63
C GLU A 118 -0.62 -15.05 8.98
N ASN A 119 -0.84 -13.74 9.06
CA ASN A 119 -0.47 -12.93 10.24
C ASN A 119 -1.66 -12.39 11.02
N ILE A 120 -2.89 -12.51 10.50
CA ILE A 120 -4.08 -11.93 11.14
C ILE A 120 -5.08 -13.01 11.53
N SER A 121 -5.49 -12.96 12.78
CA SER A 121 -6.47 -13.90 13.35
C SER A 121 -7.91 -13.62 12.87
N ASN A 122 -8.20 -12.39 12.46
CA ASN A 122 -9.50 -11.91 11.98
C ASN A 122 -9.66 -12.02 10.45
N ASP A 123 -10.45 -12.99 9.98
CA ASP A 123 -10.67 -13.23 8.54
C ASP A 123 -11.55 -12.16 7.85
N ASN A 124 -12.15 -11.22 8.58
CA ASN A 124 -13.00 -10.19 7.96
C ASN A 124 -12.19 -9.19 7.14
N ILE A 125 -10.99 -8.81 7.59
CA ILE A 125 -10.16 -7.82 6.88
C ILE A 125 -9.49 -8.42 5.64
N SER A 126 -9.02 -9.66 5.71
CA SER A 126 -8.47 -10.41 4.58
C SER A 126 -9.54 -10.60 3.49
N LYS A 127 -10.76 -10.98 3.87
CA LYS A 127 -11.89 -11.08 2.94
C LYS A 127 -12.22 -9.73 2.30
N TYR A 128 -12.32 -8.67 3.10
CA TYR A 128 -12.58 -7.34 2.57
C TYR A 128 -11.48 -6.87 1.60
N TYR A 129 -10.22 -7.16 1.92
CA TYR A 129 -9.07 -6.90 1.05
C TYR A 129 -9.22 -7.61 -0.28
N PHE A 130 -9.49 -8.93 -0.27
CA PHE A 130 -9.68 -9.73 -1.47
C PHE A 130 -10.79 -9.18 -2.37
N ASP A 131 -11.96 -8.91 -1.78
CA ASP A 131 -13.14 -8.43 -2.50
C ASP A 131 -12.91 -7.04 -3.13
N ASN A 132 -12.17 -6.17 -2.44
CA ASN A 132 -12.03 -4.76 -2.83
C ASN A 132 -10.73 -4.43 -3.59
N LEU A 133 -9.71 -5.29 -3.57
CA LEU A 133 -8.46 -5.06 -4.31
C LEU A 133 -8.27 -6.06 -5.45
N LEU A 134 -8.53 -7.34 -5.21
CA LEU A 134 -8.21 -8.40 -6.17
C LEU A 134 -9.33 -8.68 -7.16
N THR A 135 -10.59 -8.58 -6.72
CA THR A 135 -11.76 -8.84 -7.58
C THR A 135 -12.39 -7.56 -8.14
N ALA A 136 -13.15 -6.83 -7.32
CA ALA A 136 -14.00 -5.75 -7.84
C ALA A 136 -13.24 -4.43 -8.09
N LYS A 137 -12.06 -4.25 -7.47
CA LYS A 137 -11.27 -3.01 -7.43
C LYS A 137 -12.11 -1.80 -7.02
N ASN A 138 -12.14 -1.54 -5.72
CA ASN A 138 -12.95 -0.48 -5.12
C ASN A 138 -12.70 0.87 -5.79
N GLU A 139 -13.78 1.50 -6.27
CA GLU A 139 -13.72 2.71 -7.08
C GLU A 139 -13.06 3.89 -6.34
N ILE A 140 -13.34 4.05 -5.05
CA ILE A 140 -12.75 5.13 -4.26
C ILE A 140 -11.25 4.89 -4.14
N LEU A 141 -10.86 3.68 -3.77
CA LEU A 141 -9.45 3.36 -3.57
C LEU A 141 -8.65 3.52 -4.86
N TYR A 142 -9.20 3.06 -5.99
CA TYR A 142 -8.62 3.24 -7.31
C TYR A 142 -8.44 4.73 -7.67
N LYS A 143 -9.40 5.59 -7.31
CA LYS A 143 -9.31 7.04 -7.53
C LYS A 143 -8.32 7.74 -6.61
N THR A 144 -7.97 7.13 -5.47
CA THR A 144 -7.10 7.73 -4.46
C THR A 144 -5.68 7.13 -4.44
N ASP A 145 -5.46 5.98 -5.06
CA ASP A 145 -4.16 5.30 -5.19
C ASP A 145 -3.32 5.84 -6.37
N PHE A 146 -3.09 7.16 -6.36
CA PHE A 146 -2.21 7.81 -7.33
C PHE A 146 -0.95 8.37 -6.70
#